data_AF-A0A348UVX8-F1
#
_entry.id   AF-A0A348UVX8-F1
#
_cell.length_a   1.000
_cell.length_b   1.000
_cell.length_c   1.000
_cell.angle_alpha   90.00
_cell.angle_beta   90.00
_cell.angle_gamma   90.00
#
_symmetry.space_group_name_H-M   'P 1'
#
loop_
_entity.id
_entity.type
_entity.pdbx_description
1 polymer ?
#
loop_
_entity_poly.entity_id
_entity_poly.type
_entity_poly.pdbx_seq_one_letter_code
_entity_poly.pdbx_strand_id
1 'polypeptide(L)'
;MKKFFYFVFLLILLCTPVFSYGEHIKGCVVLIDKHDKTSPAEGVDVTIKETGDTLRTKAHGLFRMFIPDGFKAGETVTFLVAKDGYCIQYPLEGEHPIPADLEKKVVEIRLLPVGSKKFWSEDRIENFIKTLAEKSKEQIRPDGTPQDIDFSQAIKEWAVKYGFSAEQAKAEIDKWVAETKSKENDFHKLGLAAFAEKQFGKAESLFNKSANGKITKWTALKTQEQQLADDIISDLRLAGDAAYNNYEFHKAIENYENALSFIVKDKQPRLWGAIQTKIGNANEQQGIRTEAQKTHDHLKQAILCYRNALQVYTRDQLPQDWAMTQN
;
A
#
# COMPACT_ATOMS: atom_id res chain seq x y z
N MET A 1 38.84 -34.70 45.24
CA MET A 1 38.92 -33.33 45.78
C MET A 1 39.17 -32.35 44.64
N LYS A 2 38.16 -31.57 44.26
CA LYS A 2 38.19 -30.20 43.71
C LYS A 2 36.78 -29.88 43.21
N LYS A 3 36.00 -29.16 44.04
CA LYS A 3 34.69 -28.60 43.68
C LYS A 3 34.95 -27.26 42.98
N PHE A 4 34.47 -27.09 41.75
CA PHE A 4 34.38 -25.79 41.10
C PHE A 4 33.01 -25.18 41.40
N PHE A 5 33.00 -24.05 42.10
CA PHE A 5 31.81 -23.22 42.31
C PHE A 5 31.52 -22.44 41.03
N TYR A 6 30.36 -22.68 40.40
CA TYR A 6 29.81 -21.79 39.39
C TYR A 6 29.02 -20.68 40.10
N PHE A 7 29.52 -19.44 40.02
CA PHE A 7 28.75 -18.24 40.38
C PHE A 7 27.77 -17.95 39.24
N VAL A 8 26.49 -18.15 39.48
CA VAL A 8 25.40 -17.71 38.59
C VAL A 8 25.22 -16.21 38.80
N PHE A 9 25.63 -15.40 37.82
CA PHE A 9 25.24 -13.99 37.76
C PHE A 9 23.80 -13.92 37.24
N LEU A 10 22.86 -13.74 38.15
CA LEU A 10 21.46 -13.47 37.85
C LEU A 10 21.36 -12.02 37.32
N LEU A 11 21.31 -11.87 35.99
CA LEU A 11 21.08 -10.59 35.35
C LEU A 11 19.59 -10.23 35.54
N ILE A 12 19.29 -9.40 36.54
CA ILE A 12 17.96 -8.84 36.74
C ILE A 12 17.70 -7.84 35.62
N LEU A 13 17.02 -8.27 34.56
CA LEU A 13 16.39 -7.39 33.57
C LEU A 13 15.35 -6.55 34.31
N LEU A 14 15.73 -5.33 34.68
CA LEU A 14 14.76 -4.29 35.01
C LEU A 14 13.96 -4.03 33.73
N CYS A 15 12.75 -4.59 33.66
CA CYS A 15 11.72 -4.11 32.75
C CYS A 15 11.44 -2.65 33.09
N THR A 16 12.19 -1.73 32.49
CA THR A 16 11.68 -0.39 32.29
C THR A 16 10.44 -0.54 31.42
N PRO A 17 9.27 0.00 31.83
CA PRO A 17 8.17 0.10 30.90
C PRO A 17 8.69 0.93 29.72
N VAL A 18 8.78 0.30 28.55
CA VAL A 18 8.85 1.03 27.30
C VAL A 18 7.52 1.76 27.26
N PHE A 19 7.50 3.02 27.68
CA PHE A 19 6.44 3.92 27.28
C PHE A 19 6.54 3.96 25.76
N SER A 20 5.70 3.18 25.09
CA SER A 20 5.36 3.46 23.71
C SER A 20 4.86 4.90 23.73
N TYR A 21 5.70 5.83 23.25
CA TYR A 21 5.24 7.17 22.93
C TYR A 21 4.22 6.95 21.84
N GLY A 22 2.94 6.90 22.23
CA GLY A 22 1.86 6.61 21.32
C GLY A 22 1.99 7.48 20.08
N GLU A 23 1.93 6.86 18.91
CA GLU A 23 1.95 7.62 17.67
C GLU A 23 0.70 8.49 17.62
N HIS A 24 0.88 9.76 17.28
CA HIS A 24 -0.21 10.73 17.32
C HIS A 24 -0.36 11.43 15.98
N ILE A 25 -1.56 11.40 15.41
CA ILE A 25 -1.90 12.31 14.31
C ILE A 25 -2.00 13.72 14.86
N LYS A 26 -1.24 14.62 14.25
CA LYS A 26 -1.38 16.06 14.41
C LYS A 26 -2.31 16.55 13.31
N GLY A 27 -3.24 17.42 13.66
CA GLY A 27 -4.09 18.06 12.66
C GLY A 27 -4.59 19.41 13.09
N CYS A 28 -5.23 20.10 12.15
CA CYS A 28 -5.89 21.36 12.36
C CYS A 28 -7.26 21.34 11.69
N VAL A 29 -8.25 21.94 12.34
CA VAL A 29 -9.57 22.16 11.75
C VAL A 29 -9.69 23.64 11.40
N VAL A 30 -10.05 23.92 10.16
CA VAL A 30 -10.22 25.28 9.64
C VAL A 30 -11.61 25.47 9.05
N LEU A 31 -12.18 26.64 9.27
CA LEU A 31 -13.42 27.09 8.64
C LEU A 31 -13.07 27.91 7.41
N ILE A 32 -13.76 27.66 6.31
CA ILE A 32 -13.65 28.42 5.08
C ILE A 32 -14.93 29.22 4.90
N ASP A 33 -14.80 30.55 4.82
CA ASP A 33 -15.94 31.43 4.56
C ASP A 33 -16.25 31.53 3.05
N LYS A 34 -17.29 32.31 2.73
CA LYS A 34 -17.72 32.56 1.36
C LYS A 34 -16.70 33.31 0.48
N HIS A 35 -15.66 33.89 1.07
CA HIS A 35 -14.59 34.64 0.39
C HIS A 35 -13.25 33.89 0.42
N ASP A 36 -13.25 32.59 0.70
CA ASP A 36 -12.05 31.77 0.83
C ASP A 36 -11.10 32.17 1.95
N LYS A 37 -11.59 32.96 2.91
CA LYS A 37 -10.82 33.27 4.11
C LYS A 37 -10.89 32.08 5.07
N THR A 38 -9.73 31.62 5.50
CA THR A 38 -9.60 30.57 6.50
C THR A 38 -9.56 31.16 7.91
N SER A 39 -10.19 30.47 8.85
CA SER A 39 -10.10 30.77 10.28
C SER A 39 -10.04 29.47 11.08
N PRO A 40 -9.31 29.43 12.21
CA PRO A 40 -9.21 28.23 13.02
C PRO A 40 -10.56 27.88 13.66
N ALA A 41 -10.91 26.60 13.64
CA ALA A 41 -12.11 26.08 14.31
C ALA A 41 -11.74 25.62 15.72
N GLU A 42 -11.73 26.54 16.68
CA GLU A 42 -11.44 26.24 18.09
C GLU A 42 -12.67 25.69 18.82
N GLY A 43 -12.44 24.78 19.78
CA GLY A 43 -13.51 24.26 20.62
C GLY A 43 -14.50 23.34 19.90
N VAL A 44 -14.08 22.67 18.83
CA VAL A 44 -14.89 21.75 18.02
C VAL A 44 -14.45 20.32 18.29
N ASP A 45 -15.40 19.38 18.41
CA ASP A 45 -15.07 17.98 18.66
C ASP A 45 -14.71 17.28 17.33
N VAL A 46 -13.58 16.57 17.34
CA VAL A 46 -13.05 15.75 16.24
C VAL A 46 -13.00 14.31 16.69
N THR A 47 -13.56 13.40 15.91
CA THR A 47 -13.64 11.96 16.20
C THR A 47 -12.97 11.16 15.10
N ILE A 48 -12.18 10.15 15.45
CA ILE A 48 -11.75 9.11 14.52
C ILE A 48 -12.80 7.99 14.59
N LYS A 49 -13.51 7.77 13.49
CA LYS A 49 -14.67 6.86 13.47
C LYS A 49 -14.29 5.43 13.87
N GLU A 50 -13.13 4.96 13.43
CA GLU A 50 -12.66 3.58 13.62
C GLU A 50 -12.28 3.28 15.07
N THR A 51 -11.79 4.27 15.82
CA THR A 51 -11.42 4.11 17.23
C THR A 51 -12.50 4.61 18.18
N GLY A 52 -13.39 5.50 17.71
CA GLY A 52 -14.36 6.22 18.54
C GLY A 52 -13.75 7.34 19.38
N ASP A 53 -12.43 7.52 19.33
CA ASP A 53 -11.73 8.54 20.11
C ASP A 53 -12.19 9.92 19.67
N THR A 54 -12.54 10.76 20.65
CA THR A 54 -13.02 12.11 20.42
C THR A 54 -12.18 13.11 21.20
N LEU A 55 -11.75 14.18 20.54
CA LEU A 55 -10.99 15.26 21.16
C LEU A 55 -11.50 16.61 20.69
N ARG A 56 -11.47 17.60 21.59
CA ARG A 56 -11.83 18.98 21.29
C ARG A 56 -10.63 19.78 20.79
N THR A 57 -10.78 20.50 19.68
CA THR A 57 -9.72 21.33 19.12
C THR A 57 -9.31 22.47 20.06
N LYS A 58 -8.01 22.76 20.09
CA LYS A 58 -7.40 23.82 20.90
C LYS A 58 -7.21 25.11 20.09
N ALA A 59 -6.43 26.04 20.63
CA ALA A 59 -6.00 27.25 19.93
C ALA A 59 -5.48 26.94 18.52
N HIS A 60 -5.79 27.81 17.56
CA HIS A 60 -5.49 27.62 16.14
C HIS A 60 -6.17 26.39 15.50
N GLY A 61 -7.21 25.84 16.13
CA GLY A 61 -7.96 24.69 15.63
C GLY A 61 -7.19 23.37 15.72
N LEU A 62 -6.10 23.33 16.49
CA LEU A 62 -5.19 22.19 16.55
C LEU A 62 -5.77 21.01 17.34
N PHE A 63 -5.52 19.80 16.87
CA PHE A 63 -5.77 18.56 17.60
C PHE A 63 -4.58 17.61 17.53
N ARG A 64 -4.51 16.72 18.52
CA ARG A 64 -3.54 15.63 18.57
C ARG A 64 -4.25 14.38 19.07
N MET A 65 -4.40 13.37 18.21
CA MET A 65 -5.17 12.16 18.51
C MET A 65 -4.24 10.94 18.47
N PHE A 66 -4.44 10.02 19.40
CA PHE A 66 -3.68 8.77 19.47
C PHE A 66 -4.11 7.82 18.35
N ILE A 67 -3.15 7.09 17.79
CA ILE A 67 -3.39 6.03 16.83
C ILE A 67 -2.98 4.70 17.46
N PRO A 68 -3.91 3.74 17.63
CA PRO A 68 -3.61 2.45 18.24
C PRO A 68 -2.56 1.63 17.48
N ASP A 69 -1.79 0.84 18.24
CA ASP A 69 -0.82 -0.13 17.75
C ASP A 69 -1.55 -1.20 16.89
N GLY A 70 -1.64 -0.96 15.59
CA GLY A 70 -2.42 -1.79 14.66
C GLY A 70 -2.77 -1.05 13.37
N PHE A 71 -2.91 0.27 13.46
CA PHE A 71 -3.04 1.13 12.30
C PHE A 71 -1.67 1.45 11.71
N LYS A 72 -1.57 1.41 10.38
CA LYS A 72 -0.30 1.65 9.66
C LYS A 72 -0.37 2.89 8.79
N ALA A 73 0.79 3.48 8.54
CA ALA A 73 0.95 4.51 7.52
C ALA A 73 0.33 4.06 6.18
N GLY A 74 -0.49 4.93 5.59
CA GLY A 74 -1.22 4.68 4.35
C GLY A 74 -2.60 4.04 4.53
N GLU A 75 -2.93 3.45 5.69
CA GLU A 75 -4.30 3.00 5.97
C GLU A 75 -5.23 4.19 6.17
N THR A 76 -6.48 4.07 5.72
CA THR A 76 -7.47 5.16 5.79
C THR A 76 -8.14 5.20 7.16
N VAL A 77 -8.21 6.40 7.74
CA VAL A 77 -9.07 6.71 8.89
C VAL A 77 -10.12 7.74 8.49
N THR A 78 -11.26 7.72 9.16
CA THR A 78 -12.37 8.63 8.89
C THR A 78 -12.51 9.65 10.01
N PHE A 79 -12.29 10.92 9.69
CA PHE A 79 -12.54 12.03 10.62
C PHE A 79 -14.00 12.47 10.58
N LEU A 80 -14.62 12.56 11.75
CA LEU A 80 -15.90 13.22 11.95
C LEU A 80 -15.65 14.52 12.73
N VAL A 81 -16.36 15.59 12.37
CA VAL A 81 -16.21 16.88 13.04
C VAL A 81 -17.58 17.43 13.40
N ALA A 82 -17.84 17.62 14.69
CA ALA A 82 -19.13 18.07 15.20
C ALA A 82 -19.17 19.60 15.28
N LYS A 83 -19.63 20.24 14.21
CA LYS A 83 -19.84 21.69 14.16
C LYS A 83 -21.15 22.05 13.47
N ASP A 84 -22.06 22.64 14.23
CA ASP A 84 -23.38 23.04 13.74
C ASP A 84 -23.30 23.97 12.53
N GLY A 85 -24.05 23.63 11.48
CA GLY A 85 -24.10 24.40 10.23
C GLY A 85 -22.89 24.24 9.31
N TYR A 86 -21.97 23.31 9.61
CA TYR A 86 -20.78 23.04 8.79
C TYR A 86 -20.68 21.56 8.40
N CYS A 87 -20.05 21.29 7.26
CA CYS A 87 -19.68 19.95 6.81
C CYS A 87 -18.23 19.91 6.33
N ILE A 88 -17.61 18.73 6.39
CA ILE A 88 -16.24 18.51 5.93
C ILE A 88 -16.19 18.65 4.40
N GLN A 89 -15.44 19.66 3.94
CA GLN A 89 -15.09 19.85 2.54
C GLN A 89 -13.87 19.02 2.14
N TYR A 90 -12.89 18.95 3.03
CA TYR A 90 -11.68 18.16 2.86
C TYR A 90 -11.20 17.67 4.23
N PRO A 91 -10.70 16.44 4.36
CA PRO A 91 -10.65 15.41 3.33
C PRO A 91 -12.04 14.94 2.87
N LEU A 92 -12.13 14.35 1.68
CA LEU A 92 -13.42 13.95 1.10
C LEU A 92 -14.11 12.92 2.01
N GLU A 93 -15.35 13.19 2.41
CA GLU A 93 -16.11 12.39 3.40
C GLU A 93 -15.39 12.19 4.76
N GLY A 94 -14.34 12.96 5.05
CA GLY A 94 -13.50 12.78 6.24
C GLY A 94 -12.42 11.70 6.09
N GLU A 95 -12.33 11.01 4.96
CA GLU A 95 -11.41 9.89 4.73
C GLU A 95 -9.99 10.37 4.41
N HIS A 96 -9.01 10.00 5.23
CA HIS A 96 -7.64 10.40 5.05
C HIS A 96 -6.67 9.24 5.33
N PRO A 97 -5.65 9.00 4.48
CA PRO A 97 -4.62 8.03 4.77
C PRO A 97 -3.75 8.50 5.94
N ILE A 98 -3.42 7.60 6.86
CA ILE A 98 -2.52 7.91 7.97
C ILE A 98 -1.17 8.35 7.40
N PRO A 99 -0.66 9.55 7.75
CA PRO A 99 0.62 10.01 7.24
C PRO A 99 1.78 9.10 7.65
N ALA A 100 2.74 8.89 6.74
CA ALA A 100 3.94 8.09 7.04
C ALA A 100 4.89 8.75 8.05
N ASP A 101 4.85 10.09 8.16
CA ASP A 101 5.62 10.86 9.13
C ASP A 101 4.66 11.67 10.00
N LEU A 102 4.22 11.06 11.11
CA LEU A 102 3.26 11.63 12.06
C LEU A 102 3.85 12.79 12.88
N GLU A 103 5.17 12.94 12.90
CA GLU A 103 5.82 14.05 13.58
C GLU A 103 5.76 15.33 12.76
N LYS A 104 5.98 15.24 11.44
CA LYS A 104 6.06 16.42 10.56
C LYS A 104 4.76 16.74 9.85
N LYS A 105 3.91 15.75 9.57
CA LYS A 105 2.68 15.98 8.81
C LYS A 105 1.55 16.44 9.73
N VAL A 106 0.87 17.49 9.28
CA VAL A 106 -0.34 18.01 9.90
C VAL A 106 -1.50 17.74 8.95
N VAL A 107 -2.51 17.01 9.43
CA VAL A 107 -3.74 16.75 8.68
C VAL A 107 -4.65 17.98 8.79
N GLU A 108 -4.90 18.64 7.67
CA GLU A 108 -5.84 19.77 7.61
C GLU A 108 -7.25 19.26 7.31
N ILE A 109 -8.20 19.57 8.19
CA ILE A 109 -9.63 19.33 7.99
C ILE A 109 -10.31 20.67 7.72
N ARG A 110 -10.81 20.83 6.50
CA ARG A 110 -11.50 22.03 6.03
C ARG A 110 -13.00 21.85 6.15
N LEU A 111 -13.65 22.77 6.84
CA LEU A 111 -15.10 22.83 6.96
C LEU A 111 -15.66 23.97 6.11
N LEU A 112 -16.77 23.70 5.45
CA LEU A 112 -17.57 24.70 4.77
C LEU A 112 -18.96 24.81 5.39
N PRO A 113 -19.59 25.99 5.36
CA PRO A 113 -20.96 26.13 5.77
C PRO A 113 -21.86 25.29 4.85
N VAL A 114 -22.86 24.65 5.45
CA VAL A 114 -23.93 23.94 4.76
C VAL A 114 -24.56 24.86 3.70
N GLY A 115 -24.79 24.34 2.49
CA GLY A 115 -25.26 25.11 1.32
C GLY A 115 -24.15 25.79 0.50
N SER A 116 -22.87 25.63 0.86
CA SER A 116 -21.75 26.16 0.07
C SER A 116 -21.59 25.45 -1.27
N LYS A 117 -21.67 26.18 -2.39
CA LYS A 117 -21.50 25.62 -3.75
C LYS A 117 -20.16 24.91 -3.98
N LYS A 118 -19.16 25.14 -3.12
CA LYS A 118 -17.86 24.46 -3.16
C LYS A 118 -17.95 22.97 -2.79
N PHE A 119 -19.08 22.49 -2.28
CA PHE A 119 -19.33 21.04 -2.17
C PHE A 119 -19.51 20.36 -3.53
N TRP A 120 -19.88 21.09 -4.59
CA TRP A 120 -20.04 20.56 -5.95
C TRP A 120 -18.69 20.42 -6.68
N SER A 121 -17.73 19.74 -6.05
CA SER A 121 -16.46 19.38 -6.69
C SER A 121 -16.61 18.10 -7.52
N GLU A 122 -15.84 17.96 -8.60
CA GLU A 122 -15.83 16.76 -9.45
C GLU A 122 -15.64 15.49 -8.60
N ASP A 123 -14.63 15.47 -7.73
CA ASP A 123 -14.33 14.30 -6.86
C ASP A 123 -15.50 13.88 -5.96
N ARG A 124 -16.32 14.83 -5.51
CA ARG A 124 -17.45 14.53 -4.60
C ARG A 124 -18.63 13.97 -5.37
N ILE A 125 -18.90 14.49 -6.57
CA ILE A 125 -19.90 13.93 -7.49
C ILE A 125 -19.49 12.51 -7.89
N GLU A 126 -18.24 12.31 -8.28
CA GLU A 126 -17.69 10.99 -8.62
C GLU A 126 -17.83 10.00 -7.45
N ASN A 127 -17.44 10.42 -6.24
CA ASN A 127 -17.57 9.58 -5.05
C ASN A 127 -19.02 9.24 -4.70
N PHE A 128 -19.95 10.19 -4.88
CA PHE A 128 -21.37 9.93 -4.70
C PHE A 128 -21.87 8.84 -5.67
N ILE A 129 -21.57 8.97 -6.97
CA ILE A 129 -21.98 7.98 -7.98
C ILE A 129 -21.35 6.61 -7.69
N LYS A 130 -20.07 6.58 -7.30
CA LYS A 130 -19.38 5.34 -6.90
C LYS A 130 -20.07 4.67 -5.72
N THR A 131 -20.31 5.41 -4.64
CA THR A 131 -20.97 4.91 -3.43
C THR A 131 -22.38 4.39 -3.74
N LEU A 132 -23.10 5.07 -4.64
CA LEU A 132 -24.41 4.64 -5.09
C LEU A 132 -24.35 3.31 -5.86
N ALA A 133 -23.36 3.15 -6.74
CA ALA A 133 -23.13 1.90 -7.46
C ALA A 133 -22.76 0.73 -6.52
N GLU A 134 -22.02 0.99 -5.45
CA GLU A 134 -21.68 -0.02 -4.44
C GLU A 134 -22.92 -0.46 -3.64
N LYS A 135 -23.63 0.49 -3.05
CA LYS A 135 -24.83 0.22 -2.22
C LYS A 135 -25.97 -0.44 -2.99
N SER A 136 -26.10 -0.17 -4.28
CA SER A 136 -27.14 -0.79 -5.11
C SER A 136 -27.09 -2.32 -5.14
N LYS A 137 -25.91 -2.92 -4.95
CA LYS A 137 -25.73 -4.38 -4.99
C LYS A 137 -26.26 -5.08 -3.73
N GLU A 138 -26.42 -4.33 -2.65
CA GLU A 138 -26.90 -4.84 -1.36
C GLU A 138 -28.43 -4.99 -1.34
N GLN A 139 -29.13 -4.37 -2.29
CA GLN A 139 -30.58 -4.38 -2.40
C GLN A 139 -31.02 -5.49 -3.37
N ILE A 140 -31.27 -6.69 -2.84
CA ILE A 140 -31.74 -7.86 -3.60
C ILE A 140 -33.20 -8.12 -3.23
N ARG A 141 -34.05 -8.29 -4.24
CA ARG A 141 -35.46 -8.67 -4.05
C ARG A 141 -35.55 -10.11 -3.51
N PRO A 142 -36.67 -10.51 -2.87
CA PRO A 142 -36.83 -11.88 -2.37
C PRO A 142 -36.68 -12.99 -3.42
N ASP A 143 -36.85 -12.66 -4.70
CA ASP A 143 -36.69 -13.56 -5.85
C ASP A 143 -35.23 -13.66 -6.35
N GLY A 144 -34.28 -12.99 -5.69
CA GLY A 144 -32.86 -12.99 -6.05
C GLY A 144 -32.48 -11.99 -7.14
N THR A 145 -33.42 -11.20 -7.67
CA THR A 145 -33.12 -10.16 -8.66
C THR A 145 -32.65 -8.86 -8.00
N PRO A 146 -31.75 -8.08 -8.64
CA PRO A 146 -31.38 -6.77 -8.14
C PRO A 146 -32.61 -5.85 -8.02
N GLN A 147 -32.73 -5.14 -6.91
CA GLN A 147 -33.72 -4.08 -6.76
C GLN A 147 -33.33 -2.87 -7.62
N ASP A 148 -34.34 -2.17 -8.15
CA ASP A 148 -34.10 -0.93 -8.87
C ASP A 148 -33.48 0.12 -7.95
N ILE A 149 -32.43 0.77 -8.42
CA ILE A 149 -31.76 1.83 -7.67
C ILE A 149 -32.68 3.06 -7.62
N ASP A 150 -33.06 3.47 -6.41
CA ASP A 150 -33.77 4.72 -6.21
C ASP A 150 -32.79 5.92 -6.21
N PHE A 151 -32.37 6.31 -7.41
CA PHE A 151 -31.51 7.48 -7.61
C PHE A 151 -32.13 8.75 -7.03
N SER A 152 -33.46 8.90 -7.09
CA SER A 152 -34.14 10.10 -6.62
C SER A 152 -34.01 10.24 -5.11
N GLN A 153 -34.22 9.15 -4.38
CA GLN A 153 -34.04 9.12 -2.93
C GLN A 153 -32.57 9.30 -2.54
N ALA A 154 -31.64 8.62 -3.23
CA ALA A 154 -30.21 8.76 -2.97
C ALA A 154 -29.71 10.20 -3.18
N ILE A 155 -30.12 10.86 -4.27
CA ILE A 155 -29.79 12.26 -4.56
C ILE A 155 -30.39 13.17 -3.47
N LYS A 156 -31.64 12.92 -3.05
CA LYS A 156 -32.28 13.70 -1.99
C LYS A 156 -31.54 13.61 -0.66
N GLU A 157 -31.20 12.41 -0.21
CA GLU A 157 -30.46 12.19 1.03
C GLU A 157 -29.08 12.86 0.99
N TRP A 158 -28.38 12.72 -0.14
CA TRP A 158 -27.08 13.34 -0.35
C TRP A 158 -27.16 14.88 -0.39
N ALA A 159 -28.17 15.44 -1.06
CA ALA A 159 -28.38 16.89 -1.12
C ALA A 159 -28.66 17.48 0.28
N VAL A 160 -29.54 16.84 1.05
CA VAL A 160 -29.88 17.27 2.43
C VAL A 160 -28.64 17.29 3.32
N LYS A 161 -27.76 16.28 3.22
CA LYS A 161 -26.49 16.24 3.97
C LYS A 161 -25.65 17.51 3.79
N TYR A 162 -25.66 18.10 2.59
CA TYR A 162 -24.87 19.29 2.27
C TYR A 162 -25.68 20.59 2.20
N GLY A 163 -26.97 20.56 2.55
CA GLY A 163 -27.83 21.75 2.60
C GLY A 163 -28.43 22.20 1.28
N PHE A 164 -28.67 21.26 0.37
CA PHE A 164 -29.22 21.54 -0.96
C PHE A 164 -30.54 20.81 -1.19
N SER A 165 -31.31 21.30 -2.16
CA SER A 165 -32.49 20.58 -2.65
C SER A 165 -32.06 19.46 -3.61
N ALA A 166 -32.95 18.46 -3.78
CA ALA A 166 -32.71 17.37 -4.72
C ALA A 166 -32.56 17.88 -6.16
N GLU A 167 -33.30 18.94 -6.53
CA GLU A 167 -33.25 19.57 -7.84
C GLU A 167 -31.89 20.24 -8.09
N GLN A 168 -31.34 20.92 -7.09
CA GLN A 168 -30.00 21.54 -7.18
C GLN A 168 -28.92 20.46 -7.35
N ALA A 169 -28.96 19.42 -6.52
CA ALA A 169 -28.00 18.32 -6.60
C ALA A 169 -28.07 17.59 -7.95
N LYS A 170 -29.30 17.31 -8.44
CA LYS A 170 -29.50 16.71 -9.76
C LYS A 170 -28.94 17.59 -10.87
N ALA A 171 -29.17 18.90 -10.83
CA ALA A 171 -28.65 19.82 -11.85
C ALA A 171 -27.12 19.83 -11.91
N GLU A 172 -26.44 19.77 -10.77
CA GLU A 172 -24.98 19.72 -10.72
C GLU A 172 -24.44 18.37 -11.22
N ILE A 173 -25.12 17.25 -10.92
CA ILE A 173 -24.78 15.93 -11.50
C ILE A 173 -24.97 15.96 -13.02
N ASP A 174 -26.11 16.44 -13.52
CA ASP A 174 -26.41 16.52 -14.96
C ASP A 174 -25.36 17.38 -15.69
N LYS A 175 -24.97 18.50 -15.07
CA LYS A 175 -23.91 19.38 -15.57
C LYS A 175 -22.56 18.66 -15.64
N TRP A 176 -22.14 18.00 -14.58
CA TRP A 176 -20.90 17.23 -14.54
C TRP A 176 -20.91 16.09 -15.59
N VAL A 177 -22.04 15.40 -15.78
CA VAL A 177 -22.22 14.38 -16.83
C VAL A 177 -22.00 14.98 -18.22
N ALA A 178 -22.62 16.14 -18.52
CA ALA A 178 -22.47 16.81 -19.80
C ALA A 178 -21.02 17.25 -20.07
N GLU A 179 -20.35 17.83 -19.07
CA GLU A 179 -18.95 18.23 -19.15
C GLU A 179 -17.99 17.04 -19.27
N THR A 180 -18.32 15.90 -18.66
CA THR A 180 -17.50 14.68 -18.78
C THR A 180 -17.57 14.08 -20.17
N LYS A 181 -18.74 14.10 -20.80
CA LYS A 181 -18.93 13.56 -22.16
C LYS A 181 -18.16 14.31 -23.24
N SER A 182 -17.85 15.59 -23.05
CA SER A 182 -17.01 16.35 -23.97
C SER A 182 -15.51 16.03 -23.84
N LYS A 183 -15.11 15.35 -22.76
CA LYS A 183 -13.73 14.92 -22.48
C LYS A 183 -13.57 13.42 -22.80
N GLU A 184 -13.43 13.08 -24.08
CA GLU A 184 -13.56 11.71 -24.61
C GLU A 184 -12.57 10.64 -24.07
N ASN A 185 -11.51 11.03 -23.36
CA ASN A 185 -10.40 10.12 -23.06
C ASN A 185 -10.37 9.55 -21.64
N ASP A 186 -11.31 9.93 -20.76
CA ASP A 186 -11.40 9.34 -19.42
C ASP A 186 -12.54 8.31 -19.34
N PHE A 187 -12.24 7.08 -19.73
CA PHE A 187 -13.22 5.98 -19.69
C PHE A 187 -13.78 5.72 -18.28
N HIS A 188 -13.06 6.06 -17.21
CA HIS A 188 -13.58 5.89 -15.86
C HIS A 188 -14.68 6.90 -15.57
N LYS A 189 -14.41 8.20 -15.79
CA LYS A 189 -15.41 9.25 -15.62
C LYS A 189 -16.59 9.07 -16.57
N LEU A 190 -16.34 8.69 -17.82
CA LEU A 190 -17.40 8.35 -18.78
C LEU A 190 -18.28 7.18 -18.27
N GLY A 191 -17.67 6.17 -17.63
CA GLY A 191 -18.39 5.08 -17.00
C GLY A 191 -19.29 5.53 -15.85
N LEU A 192 -18.79 6.40 -14.97
CA LEU A 192 -19.57 7.02 -13.90
C LEU A 192 -20.71 7.89 -14.46
N ALA A 193 -20.45 8.66 -15.51
CA ALA A 193 -21.46 9.47 -16.18
C ALA A 193 -22.56 8.61 -16.80
N ALA A 194 -22.21 7.52 -17.49
CA ALA A 194 -23.18 6.56 -18.00
C ALA A 194 -23.98 5.88 -16.88
N PHE A 195 -23.36 5.61 -15.73
CA PHE A 195 -24.04 5.06 -14.56
C PHE A 195 -25.07 6.03 -13.98
N ALA A 196 -24.71 7.31 -13.83
CA ALA A 196 -25.62 8.36 -13.37
C ALA A 196 -26.85 8.52 -14.28
N GLU A 197 -26.69 8.28 -15.59
CA GLU A 197 -27.78 8.25 -16.57
C GLU A 197 -28.54 6.91 -16.63
N LYS A 198 -28.24 5.98 -15.70
CA LYS A 198 -28.83 4.62 -15.65
C LYS A 198 -28.54 3.77 -16.89
N GLN A 199 -27.50 4.12 -17.67
CA GLN A 199 -27.04 3.35 -18.83
C GLN A 199 -26.05 2.27 -18.40
N PHE A 200 -26.50 1.31 -17.59
CA PHE A 200 -25.61 0.35 -16.91
C PHE A 200 -24.75 -0.49 -17.85
N GLY A 201 -25.29 -0.96 -19.00
CA GLY A 201 -24.50 -1.69 -19.98
C GLY A 201 -23.39 -0.84 -20.62
N LYS A 202 -23.64 0.45 -20.84
CA LYS A 202 -22.62 1.38 -21.32
C LYS A 202 -21.58 1.68 -20.24
N ALA A 203 -22.03 1.87 -19.00
CA ALA A 203 -21.15 2.08 -17.84
C ALA A 203 -20.19 0.89 -17.67
N GLU A 204 -20.71 -0.34 -17.72
CA GLU A 204 -19.93 -1.58 -17.67
C GLU A 204 -18.85 -1.61 -18.76
N SER A 205 -19.23 -1.37 -20.02
CA SER A 205 -18.29 -1.38 -21.14
C SER A 205 -17.18 -0.32 -20.97
N LEU A 206 -17.52 0.86 -20.48
CA LEU A 206 -16.57 1.95 -20.24
C LEU A 206 -15.63 1.63 -19.07
N PHE A 207 -16.14 1.07 -17.98
CA PHE A 207 -15.29 0.62 -16.88
C PHE A 207 -14.34 -0.50 -17.31
N ASN A 208 -14.80 -1.45 -18.13
CA ASN A 208 -13.93 -2.47 -18.72
C ASN A 208 -12.84 -1.87 -19.62
N LYS A 209 -13.17 -0.87 -20.45
CA LYS A 209 -12.16 -0.15 -21.24
C LYS A 209 -11.12 0.54 -20.35
N SER A 210 -11.57 1.21 -19.29
CA SER A 210 -10.67 1.84 -18.30
C SER A 210 -9.76 0.80 -17.63
N ALA A 211 -10.32 -0.32 -17.17
CA ALA A 211 -9.59 -1.40 -16.52
C ALA A 211 -8.59 -2.06 -17.47
N ASN A 212 -9.00 -2.39 -18.69
CA ASN A 212 -8.13 -3.03 -19.69
C ASN A 212 -6.94 -2.14 -20.05
N GLY A 213 -7.13 -0.82 -20.19
CA GLY A 213 -6.02 0.11 -20.39
C GLY A 213 -5.00 0.07 -19.25
N LYS A 214 -5.48 0.03 -18.00
CA LYS A 214 -4.63 -0.11 -16.80
C LYS A 214 -3.94 -1.46 -16.74
N ILE A 215 -4.64 -2.55 -17.05
CA ILE A 215 -4.09 -3.93 -17.08
C ILE A 215 -2.97 -4.03 -18.12
N THR A 216 -3.17 -3.51 -19.33
CA THR A 216 -2.13 -3.50 -20.38
C THR A 216 -0.88 -2.77 -19.90
N LYS A 217 -1.05 -1.59 -19.30
CA LYS A 217 0.07 -0.80 -18.76
C LYS A 217 0.77 -1.53 -17.61
N TRP A 218 0.01 -2.14 -16.69
CA TRP A 218 0.55 -2.92 -15.58
C TRP A 218 1.34 -4.14 -16.07
N THR A 219 0.80 -4.89 -17.03
CA THR A 219 1.49 -6.05 -17.63
C THR A 219 2.79 -5.62 -18.30
N ALA A 220 2.79 -4.50 -19.05
CA ALA A 220 4.01 -3.99 -19.67
C ALA A 220 5.07 -3.60 -18.64
N LEU A 221 4.68 -2.89 -17.57
CA LEU A 221 5.59 -2.54 -16.47
C LEU A 221 6.15 -3.77 -15.77
N LYS A 222 5.31 -4.78 -15.53
CA LYS A 222 5.74 -6.03 -14.89
C LYS A 222 6.70 -6.83 -15.78
N THR A 223 6.49 -6.83 -17.09
CA THR A 223 7.44 -7.42 -18.04
C THR A 223 8.76 -6.68 -18.03
N GLN A 224 8.72 -5.34 -18.02
CA GLN A 224 9.92 -4.51 -17.94
C GLN A 224 10.69 -4.72 -16.63
N GLU A 225 9.98 -4.81 -15.50
CA GLU A 225 10.55 -5.13 -14.19
C GLU A 225 11.28 -6.48 -14.23
N GLN A 226 10.65 -7.52 -14.80
CA GLN A 226 11.27 -8.83 -14.93
C GLN A 226 12.50 -8.81 -15.85
N GLN A 227 12.42 -8.12 -17.00
CA GLN A 227 13.56 -7.98 -17.92
C GLN A 227 14.76 -7.30 -17.24
N LEU A 228 14.50 -6.21 -16.52
CA LEU A 228 15.54 -5.51 -15.78
C LEU A 228 16.15 -6.39 -14.68
N ALA A 229 15.33 -7.19 -13.97
CA ALA A 229 15.83 -8.15 -13.00
C ALA A 229 16.73 -9.20 -13.66
N ASP A 230 16.34 -9.73 -14.82
CA ASP A 230 17.12 -10.74 -15.55
C ASP A 230 18.47 -10.16 -16.03
N ASP A 231 18.48 -8.91 -16.51
CA ASP A 231 19.71 -8.20 -16.90
C ASP A 231 20.64 -7.99 -15.70
N ILE A 232 20.09 -7.53 -14.56
CA ILE A 232 20.86 -7.37 -13.30
C ILE A 232 21.46 -8.70 -12.86
N ILE A 233 20.67 -9.79 -12.89
CA ILE A 233 21.16 -11.13 -12.52
C ILE A 233 22.29 -11.57 -13.46
N SER A 234 22.15 -11.32 -14.76
CA SER A 234 23.16 -11.65 -15.75
C SER A 234 24.48 -10.93 -15.46
N ASP A 235 24.43 -9.62 -15.27
CA ASP A 235 25.61 -8.79 -15.02
C ASP A 235 26.30 -9.15 -13.71
N LEU A 236 25.53 -9.33 -12.62
CA LEU A 236 26.07 -9.73 -11.32
C LEU A 236 26.68 -11.14 -11.38
N ARG A 237 26.07 -12.06 -12.11
CA ARG A 237 26.65 -13.40 -12.32
C ARG A 237 27.98 -13.33 -13.08
N LEU A 238 28.05 -12.53 -14.15
CA LEU A 238 29.29 -12.34 -14.91
C LEU A 238 30.37 -11.63 -14.08
N ALA A 239 30.01 -10.65 -13.26
CA ALA A 239 30.93 -10.01 -12.32
C ALA A 239 31.46 -11.01 -11.29
N GLY A 240 30.59 -11.87 -10.75
CA GLY A 240 30.98 -12.96 -9.86
C GLY A 240 31.91 -13.99 -10.54
N ASP A 241 31.58 -14.39 -11.78
CA ASP A 241 32.39 -15.32 -12.58
C ASP A 241 33.79 -14.70 -12.87
N ALA A 242 33.84 -13.41 -13.19
CA ALA A 242 35.10 -12.68 -13.41
C ALA A 242 35.93 -12.56 -12.13
N ALA A 243 35.30 -12.23 -11.00
CA ALA A 243 35.97 -12.16 -9.70
C ALA A 243 36.52 -13.53 -9.27
N TYR A 244 35.76 -14.61 -9.49
CA TYR A 244 36.18 -15.98 -9.22
C TYR A 244 37.43 -16.34 -10.04
N ASN A 245 37.43 -16.04 -11.34
CA ASN A 245 38.57 -16.29 -12.23
C ASN A 245 39.79 -15.42 -11.89
N ASN A 246 39.58 -14.27 -11.26
CA ASN A 246 40.65 -13.41 -10.73
C ASN A 246 41.08 -13.80 -9.31
N TYR A 247 40.66 -14.97 -8.80
CA TYR A 247 40.94 -15.46 -7.44
C TYR A 247 40.44 -14.56 -6.30
N GLU A 248 39.52 -13.64 -6.59
CA GLU A 248 38.88 -12.72 -5.64
C GLU A 248 37.57 -13.35 -5.12
N PHE A 249 37.66 -14.51 -4.47
CA PHE A 249 36.48 -15.34 -4.14
C PHE A 249 35.47 -14.66 -3.22
N HIS A 250 35.92 -13.81 -2.29
CA HIS A 250 35.01 -13.03 -1.44
C HIS A 250 34.11 -12.09 -2.27
N LYS A 251 34.66 -11.42 -3.29
CA LYS A 251 33.88 -10.58 -4.22
C LYS A 251 32.98 -11.42 -5.11
N ALA A 252 33.43 -12.62 -5.49
CA ALA A 252 32.59 -13.54 -6.25
C ALA A 252 31.33 -13.92 -5.46
N ILE A 253 31.49 -14.28 -4.18
CA ILE A 253 30.39 -14.58 -3.25
C ILE A 253 29.42 -13.40 -3.17
N GLU A 254 29.93 -12.19 -2.90
CA GLU A 254 29.11 -10.97 -2.81
C GLU A 254 28.28 -10.72 -4.08
N ASN A 255 28.90 -10.82 -5.26
CA ASN A 255 28.19 -10.61 -6.52
C ASN A 255 27.11 -11.69 -6.76
N TYR A 256 27.39 -12.95 -6.44
CA TYR A 256 26.40 -14.02 -6.57
C TYR A 256 25.26 -13.89 -5.55
N GLU A 257 25.54 -13.47 -4.31
CA GLU A 257 24.52 -13.19 -3.29
C GLU A 257 23.63 -12.01 -3.70
N ASN A 258 24.21 -10.96 -4.28
CA ASN A 258 23.47 -9.85 -4.87
C ASN A 258 22.60 -10.32 -6.05
N ALA A 259 23.09 -11.23 -6.90
CA ALA A 259 22.26 -11.81 -7.96
C ALA A 259 21.08 -12.59 -7.37
N LEU A 260 21.31 -13.33 -6.29
CA LEU A 260 20.30 -14.14 -5.62
C LEU A 260 19.14 -13.32 -5.06
N SER A 261 19.35 -12.05 -4.67
CA SER A 261 18.27 -11.19 -4.16
C SER A 261 17.22 -10.83 -5.22
N PHE A 262 17.53 -10.99 -6.50
CA PHE A 262 16.59 -10.78 -7.62
C PHE A 262 15.94 -12.09 -8.10
N ILE A 263 16.38 -13.25 -7.60
CA ILE A 263 15.89 -14.56 -8.02
C ILE A 263 14.80 -15.06 -7.07
N VAL A 264 13.59 -15.22 -7.59
CA VAL A 264 12.49 -15.88 -6.86
C VAL A 264 12.59 -17.39 -7.09
N LYS A 265 12.99 -18.14 -6.04
CA LYS A 265 13.21 -19.60 -6.09
C LYS A 265 12.07 -20.37 -6.76
N ASP A 266 10.81 -20.09 -6.42
CA ASP A 266 9.67 -20.84 -6.96
C ASP A 266 9.41 -20.57 -8.45
N LYS A 267 9.81 -19.40 -8.95
CA LYS A 267 9.68 -19.03 -10.35
C LYS A 267 10.87 -19.46 -11.20
N GLN A 268 12.07 -19.46 -10.59
CA GLN A 268 13.33 -19.71 -11.27
C GLN A 268 14.19 -20.74 -10.51
N PRO A 269 13.66 -21.94 -10.20
CA PRO A 269 14.32 -22.89 -9.30
C PRO A 269 15.68 -23.35 -9.85
N ARG A 270 15.79 -23.54 -11.17
CA ARG A 270 17.05 -23.97 -11.80
C ARG A 270 18.15 -22.91 -11.70
N LEU A 271 17.82 -21.65 -11.95
CA LEU A 271 18.77 -20.53 -11.86
C LEU A 271 19.17 -20.27 -10.42
N TRP A 272 18.21 -20.34 -9.48
CA TRP A 272 18.48 -20.23 -8.05
C TRP A 272 19.47 -21.32 -7.59
N GLY A 273 19.26 -22.58 -8.01
CA GLY A 273 20.21 -23.67 -7.74
C GLY A 273 21.60 -23.40 -8.32
N ALA A 274 21.67 -22.82 -9.52
CA ALA A 274 22.94 -22.57 -10.19
C ALA A 274 23.76 -21.51 -9.46
N ILE A 275 23.11 -20.44 -9.01
CA ILE A 275 23.75 -19.40 -8.21
C ILE A 275 24.18 -19.95 -6.83
N GLN A 276 23.36 -20.79 -6.19
CA GLN A 276 23.75 -21.47 -4.95
C GLN A 276 25.02 -22.32 -5.16
N THR A 277 25.10 -23.13 -6.21
CA THR A 277 26.33 -23.90 -6.52
C THR A 277 27.53 -22.98 -6.75
N LYS A 278 27.35 -21.84 -7.44
CA LYS A 278 28.44 -20.86 -7.65
C LYS A 278 28.95 -20.24 -6.34
N ILE A 279 28.04 -19.88 -5.42
CA ILE A 279 28.40 -19.41 -4.08
C ILE A 279 29.14 -20.51 -3.30
N GLY A 280 28.68 -21.76 -3.42
CA GLY A 280 29.31 -22.92 -2.82
C GLY A 280 30.75 -23.12 -3.28
N ASN A 281 30.97 -23.14 -4.60
CA ASN A 281 32.30 -23.27 -5.21
C ASN A 281 33.24 -22.15 -4.75
N ALA A 282 32.76 -20.91 -4.71
CA ALA A 282 33.57 -19.77 -4.29
C ALA A 282 33.96 -19.86 -2.80
N ASN A 283 33.04 -20.28 -1.94
CA ASN A 283 33.33 -20.54 -0.53
C ASN A 283 34.32 -21.69 -0.35
N GLU A 284 34.19 -22.78 -1.12
CA GLU A 284 35.13 -23.89 -1.09
C GLU A 284 36.55 -23.41 -1.43
N GLN A 285 36.71 -22.67 -2.54
CA GLN A 285 38.01 -22.12 -2.94
C GLN A 285 38.59 -21.16 -1.90
N GLN A 286 37.76 -20.30 -1.30
CA GLN A 286 38.17 -19.39 -0.23
C GLN A 286 38.62 -20.17 1.01
N GLY A 287 37.90 -21.22 1.39
CA GLY A 287 38.23 -22.07 2.54
C GLY A 287 39.57 -22.79 2.38
N ILE A 288 39.84 -23.35 1.21
CA ILE A 288 41.10 -24.04 0.89
C ILE A 288 42.31 -23.09 0.94
N ARG A 289 42.09 -21.78 0.75
CA ARG A 289 43.15 -20.77 0.62
C ARG A 289 43.31 -19.85 1.84
N THR A 290 42.53 -20.06 2.91
CA THR A 290 42.57 -19.25 4.14
C THR A 290 43.14 -20.02 5.33
N GLU A 291 43.54 -19.31 6.39
CA GLU A 291 44.06 -19.91 7.64
C GLU A 291 42.97 -20.65 8.43
N ALA A 292 43.40 -21.63 9.24
CA ALA A 292 42.58 -22.75 9.75
C ALA A 292 41.20 -22.39 10.32
N GLN A 293 41.07 -21.31 11.10
CA GLN A 293 39.80 -20.97 11.74
C GLN A 293 38.74 -20.49 10.73
N LYS A 294 39.14 -19.75 9.68
CA LYS A 294 38.23 -19.24 8.65
C LYS A 294 37.86 -20.29 7.61
N THR A 295 38.74 -21.29 7.41
CA THR A 295 38.47 -22.44 6.52
C THR A 295 37.18 -23.17 6.89
N HIS A 296 36.98 -23.46 8.18
CA HIS A 296 35.81 -24.22 8.61
C HIS A 296 34.50 -23.50 8.34
N ASP A 297 34.47 -22.18 8.49
CA ASP A 297 33.25 -21.39 8.26
C ASP A 297 32.91 -21.34 6.77
N HIS A 298 33.89 -21.10 5.91
CA HIS A 298 33.70 -21.13 4.45
C HIS A 298 33.26 -22.52 3.96
N LEU A 299 33.87 -23.61 4.43
CA LEU A 299 33.47 -24.96 4.02
C LEU A 299 32.05 -25.31 4.52
N LYS A 300 31.64 -24.86 5.70
CA LYS A 300 30.25 -25.01 6.16
C LYS A 300 29.27 -24.27 5.27
N GLN A 301 29.60 -23.03 4.85
CA GLN A 301 28.76 -22.28 3.92
C GLN A 301 28.68 -22.95 2.55
N ALA A 302 29.79 -23.49 2.05
CA ALA A 302 29.79 -24.25 0.79
C ALA A 302 28.82 -25.44 0.85
N ILE A 303 28.90 -26.26 1.91
CA ILE A 303 27.99 -27.39 2.13
C ILE A 303 26.53 -26.93 2.21
N LEU A 304 26.25 -25.81 2.89
CA LEU A 304 24.91 -25.26 2.97
C LEU A 304 24.37 -24.86 1.59
N CYS A 305 25.18 -24.18 0.79
CA CYS A 305 24.82 -23.78 -0.57
C CYS A 305 24.56 -24.98 -1.49
N TYR A 306 25.40 -26.01 -1.45
CA TYR A 306 25.16 -27.23 -2.23
C TYR A 306 23.88 -27.95 -1.78
N ARG A 307 23.63 -28.06 -0.47
CA ARG A 307 22.37 -28.61 0.05
C ARG A 307 21.15 -27.80 -0.38
N ASN A 308 21.28 -26.48 -0.45
CA ASN A 308 20.24 -25.61 -0.97
C ASN A 308 19.97 -25.92 -2.45
N ALA A 309 21.00 -25.94 -3.29
CA ALA A 309 20.87 -26.31 -4.71
C ALA A 309 20.23 -27.70 -4.91
N LEU A 310 20.56 -28.69 -4.07
CA LEU A 310 19.97 -30.03 -4.12
C LEU A 310 18.47 -30.09 -3.76
N GLN A 311 17.87 -29.02 -3.23
CA GLN A 311 16.42 -28.94 -3.06
C GLN A 311 15.68 -28.79 -4.40
N VAL A 312 16.35 -28.22 -5.41
CA VAL A 312 15.78 -27.97 -6.74
C VAL A 312 16.41 -28.85 -7.80
N TYR A 313 17.68 -29.20 -7.65
CA TYR A 313 18.36 -30.20 -8.45
C TYR A 313 18.00 -31.56 -7.90
N THR A 314 16.93 -32.15 -8.42
CA THR A 314 16.52 -33.50 -8.04
C THR A 314 17.09 -34.51 -9.03
N ARG A 315 17.35 -35.73 -8.56
CA ARG A 315 17.83 -36.82 -9.41
C ARG A 315 16.91 -37.10 -10.61
N ASP A 316 15.60 -36.93 -10.43
CA ASP A 316 14.61 -37.25 -11.46
C ASP A 316 14.50 -36.15 -12.53
N GLN A 317 14.58 -34.88 -12.14
CA GLN A 317 14.37 -33.76 -13.07
C GLN A 317 15.67 -33.20 -13.64
N LEU A 318 16.76 -33.29 -12.88
CA LEU A 318 18.07 -32.67 -13.16
C LEU A 318 19.22 -33.61 -12.71
N PRO A 319 19.30 -34.84 -13.26
CA PRO A 319 20.24 -35.86 -12.79
C PRO A 319 21.70 -35.45 -12.84
N GLN A 320 22.10 -34.67 -13.85
CA GLN A 320 23.47 -34.21 -14.05
C GLN A 320 23.85 -33.13 -13.02
N ASP A 321 23.02 -32.08 -12.88
CA ASP A 321 23.25 -31.01 -11.90
C ASP A 321 23.20 -31.55 -10.48
N TRP A 322 22.30 -32.50 -10.19
CA TRP A 322 22.24 -33.19 -8.91
C TRP A 322 23.53 -33.97 -8.63
N ALA A 323 23.98 -34.82 -9.57
CA ALA A 323 25.17 -35.65 -9.37
C ALA A 323 26.43 -34.79 -9.17
N MET A 324 26.58 -33.73 -9.95
CA MET A 324 27.70 -32.78 -9.82
C MET A 324 27.67 -32.04 -8.49
N THR A 325 26.50 -31.62 -8.01
CA THR A 325 26.36 -30.88 -6.74
C THR A 325 26.48 -31.80 -5.52
N GLN A 326 26.15 -33.08 -5.68
CA GLN A 326 26.17 -34.08 -4.61
C GLN A 326 27.56 -34.72 -4.37
N ASN A 327 28.42 -34.73 -5.39
CA ASN A 327 29.74 -35.36 -5.38
C ASN A 327 30.79 -34.53 -4.64
#